data_AF-A0A7X9L713-F1
#
_entry.id   AF-A0A7X9L713-F1
#
_cell.length_a   1.000
_cell.length_b   1.000
_cell.length_c   1.000
_cell.angle_alpha   90.00
_cell.angle_beta   90.00
_cell.angle_gamma   90.00
#
_symmetry.space_group_name_H-M   'P 1'
#
loop_
_entity.id
_entity.type
_entity.pdbx_description
1 polymer ?
#
loop_
_entity_poly.entity_id
_entity_poly.type
_entity_poly.pdbx_seq_one_letter_code
_entity_poly.pdbx_strand_id
1 'polypeptide(L)'
;MSSPALPVALRRDIDACGYFPDLIAETMAMATAGERVLHHVVHHEATFARDEIQRHMSVLVLTPTRLIVGHTDESDAPGEAGQAMSTTESVGLEKITSVALTRVVAHPERYGSNRSATTETWLSVGWGTARRLDLEPAHCGDPDCDADHGYSGTLAADDLTVRMSVAADGADNVARLVSFATALQVASGGGR
;
A
#
# COMPACT_ATOMS: atom_id res chain seq x y z
N MET A 1 -21.03 -5.12 -21.63
CA MET A 1 -20.79 -3.67 -21.43
C MET A 1 -19.29 -3.48 -21.49
N SER A 2 -18.76 -2.67 -22.42
CA SER A 2 -17.30 -2.43 -22.49
C SER A 2 -16.89 -1.67 -21.23
N SER A 3 -16.05 -2.27 -20.40
CA SER A 3 -15.41 -1.56 -19.28
C SER A 3 -14.59 -0.39 -19.85
N PRO A 4 -14.63 0.80 -19.24
CA PRO A 4 -13.86 1.95 -19.72
C PRO A 4 -12.36 1.62 -19.66
N ALA A 5 -11.62 2.00 -20.70
CA ALA A 5 -10.19 1.71 -20.78
C ALA A 5 -9.41 2.50 -19.70
N LEU A 6 -8.51 1.81 -18.99
CA LEU A 6 -7.58 2.46 -18.07
C LEU A 6 -6.68 3.47 -18.80
N PRO A 7 -6.19 4.52 -18.11
CA PRO A 7 -5.16 5.38 -18.67
C PRO A 7 -3.95 4.58 -19.14
N VAL A 8 -3.38 4.96 -20.29
CA VAL A 8 -2.23 4.28 -20.92
C VAL A 8 -1.06 4.11 -19.95
N ALA A 9 -0.80 5.12 -19.10
CA ALA A 9 0.28 5.05 -18.12
C ALA A 9 0.05 3.95 -17.07
N LEU A 10 -1.17 3.87 -16.51
CA LEU A 10 -1.54 2.82 -15.56
C LEU A 10 -1.48 1.44 -16.21
N ARG A 11 -2.02 1.29 -17.42
CA ARG A 11 -1.95 0.04 -18.19
C ARG A 11 -0.50 -0.41 -18.39
N ARG A 12 0.37 0.50 -18.86
CA ARG A 12 1.79 0.20 -19.07
C ARG A 12 2.49 -0.25 -17.78
N ASP A 13 2.19 0.39 -16.66
CA ASP A 13 2.82 0.05 -15.39
C ASP A 13 2.32 -1.31 -14.85
N ILE A 14 1.05 -1.67 -15.09
CA ILE A 14 0.52 -3.02 -14.84
C ILE A 14 1.21 -4.06 -15.74
N ASP A 15 1.34 -3.77 -17.04
CA ASP A 15 1.99 -4.68 -17.99
C ASP A 15 3.45 -4.95 -17.62
N ALA A 16 4.16 -3.94 -17.09
CA ALA A 16 5.56 -4.05 -16.67
C ALA A 16 5.78 -5.02 -15.50
N CYS A 17 4.76 -5.32 -14.70
CA CYS A 17 4.85 -6.30 -13.62
C CYS A 17 4.82 -7.75 -14.11
N GLY A 18 4.31 -8.01 -15.32
CA GLY A 18 4.30 -9.35 -15.92
C GLY A 18 3.44 -10.40 -15.18
N TYR A 19 2.59 -9.96 -14.27
CA TYR A 19 1.78 -10.80 -13.40
C TYR A 19 0.29 -10.56 -13.70
N PHE A 20 -0.39 -11.52 -14.32
CA PHE A 20 -1.80 -11.45 -14.78
C PHE A 20 -2.30 -10.07 -15.29
N PRO A 21 -1.56 -9.37 -16.18
CA PRO A 21 -1.78 -7.95 -16.45
C PRO A 21 -3.18 -7.64 -17.00
N ASP A 22 -3.74 -8.51 -17.84
CA ASP A 22 -5.08 -8.30 -18.40
C ASP A 22 -6.18 -8.47 -17.32
N LEU A 23 -6.05 -9.44 -16.42
CA LEU A 23 -6.98 -9.65 -15.30
C LEU A 23 -6.99 -8.42 -14.37
N ILE A 24 -5.80 -7.92 -14.04
CA ILE A 24 -5.65 -6.73 -13.19
C ILE A 24 -6.21 -5.50 -13.89
N ALA A 25 -5.89 -5.30 -15.16
CA ALA A 25 -6.36 -4.15 -15.92
C ALA A 25 -7.90 -4.16 -16.03
N GLU A 26 -8.50 -5.32 -16.30
CA GLU A 26 -9.96 -5.48 -16.31
C GLU A 26 -10.57 -5.20 -14.93
N THR A 27 -9.99 -5.77 -13.88
CA THR A 27 -10.46 -5.60 -12.49
C THR A 27 -10.41 -4.13 -12.06
N MET A 28 -9.31 -3.44 -12.34
CA MET A 28 -9.17 -2.02 -12.03
C MET A 28 -10.06 -1.13 -12.92
N ALA A 29 -10.30 -1.51 -14.18
CA ALA A 29 -11.25 -0.81 -15.04
C ALA A 29 -12.69 -0.92 -14.49
N MET A 30 -13.08 -2.10 -14.01
CA MET A 30 -14.36 -2.30 -13.35
C MET A 30 -14.47 -1.47 -12.06
N ALA A 31 -13.44 -1.49 -11.21
CA ALA A 31 -13.47 -0.79 -9.92
C ALA A 31 -13.48 0.74 -10.07
N THR A 32 -12.72 1.28 -11.04
CA THR A 32 -12.73 2.71 -11.36
C THR A 32 -14.06 3.17 -11.93
N ALA A 33 -14.82 2.29 -12.60
CA ALA A 33 -16.17 2.55 -13.09
C ALA A 33 -16.30 3.84 -13.93
N GLY A 34 -15.22 4.22 -14.64
CA GLY A 34 -15.18 5.40 -15.50
C GLY A 34 -14.79 6.70 -14.80
N GLU A 35 -14.51 6.68 -13.49
CA GLU A 35 -13.92 7.83 -12.81
C GLU A 35 -12.50 8.12 -13.33
N ARG A 36 -12.17 9.41 -13.34
CA ARG A 36 -10.84 9.85 -13.73
C ARG A 36 -9.80 9.36 -12.73
N VAL A 37 -8.81 8.63 -13.21
CA VAL A 37 -7.60 8.33 -12.44
C VAL A 37 -6.75 9.61 -12.34
N LEU A 38 -6.52 10.08 -11.12
CA LEU A 38 -5.68 11.24 -10.84
C LEU A 38 -4.23 10.83 -10.62
N HIS A 39 -4.02 9.82 -9.77
CA HIS A 39 -2.73 9.24 -9.46
C HIS A 39 -2.86 7.72 -9.32
N HIS A 40 -1.79 6.98 -9.60
CA HIS A 40 -1.74 5.55 -9.38
C HIS A 40 -0.36 5.08 -8.92
N VAL A 41 -0.33 3.95 -8.24
CA VAL A 41 0.87 3.20 -7.87
C VAL A 41 0.60 1.73 -8.17
N VAL A 42 1.57 1.05 -8.76
CA VAL A 42 1.58 -0.41 -8.90
C VAL A 42 2.75 -0.92 -8.07
N HIS A 43 2.48 -1.81 -7.13
CA HIS A 43 3.47 -2.41 -6.26
C HIS A 43 3.45 -3.92 -6.47
N HIS A 44 4.63 -4.51 -6.64
CA HIS A 44 4.79 -5.94 -6.79
C HIS A 44 5.67 -6.45 -5.66
N GLU A 45 5.05 -7.14 -4.71
CA GLU A 45 5.72 -7.76 -3.58
C GLU A 45 5.99 -9.23 -3.92
N ALA A 46 7.26 -9.61 -3.95
CA ALA A 46 7.65 -11.01 -4.00
C ALA A 46 8.06 -11.44 -2.59
N THR A 47 7.19 -12.20 -1.91
CA THR A 47 7.47 -12.70 -0.56
C THR A 47 7.85 -14.17 -0.63
N PHE A 48 8.96 -14.53 0.03
CA PHE A 48 9.35 -15.92 0.22
C PHE A 48 8.70 -16.45 1.49
N ALA A 49 7.77 -17.39 1.37
CA ALA A 49 7.13 -18.04 2.51
C ALA A 49 7.43 -19.55 2.45
N ARG A 50 8.27 -20.03 3.38
CA ARG A 50 8.50 -21.47 3.69
C ARG A 50 8.51 -22.40 2.46
N ASP A 51 9.40 -22.13 1.51
CA ASP A 51 9.64 -22.86 0.25
C ASP A 51 8.76 -22.50 -0.96
N GLU A 52 7.84 -21.54 -0.83
CA GLU A 52 7.04 -21.02 -1.96
C GLU A 52 7.27 -19.51 -2.17
N ILE A 53 7.25 -19.09 -3.43
CA ILE A 53 7.28 -17.67 -3.83
C ILE A 53 5.83 -17.23 -3.95
N GLN A 54 5.36 -16.40 -3.01
CA GLN A 54 4.06 -15.76 -3.12
C GLN A 54 4.25 -14.41 -3.81
N ARG A 55 3.68 -14.30 -5.01
CA ARG A 55 3.62 -13.05 -5.76
C ARG A 55 2.32 -12.35 -5.37
N HIS A 56 2.47 -11.20 -4.73
CA HIS A 56 1.37 -10.34 -4.36
C HIS A 56 1.51 -9.05 -5.16
N MET A 57 0.44 -8.64 -5.84
CA MET A 57 0.45 -7.39 -6.59
C MET A 57 -0.66 -6.46 -6.09
N SER A 58 -0.26 -5.24 -5.74
CA SER A 58 -1.14 -4.17 -5.29
C SER A 58 -1.22 -3.04 -6.31
N VAL A 59 -2.42 -2.59 -6.65
CA VAL A 59 -2.67 -1.38 -7.47
C VAL A 59 -3.45 -0.38 -6.66
N LEU A 60 -2.90 0.80 -6.47
CA LEU A 60 -3.57 1.91 -5.79
C LEU A 60 -3.97 2.93 -6.84
N VAL A 61 -5.22 3.38 -6.81
CA VAL A 61 -5.75 4.41 -7.71
C VAL A 61 -6.46 5.49 -6.88
N LEU A 62 -6.01 6.72 -7.04
CA LEU A 62 -6.68 7.89 -6.49
C LEU A 62 -7.58 8.50 -7.56
N THR A 63 -8.86 8.63 -7.24
CA THR A 63 -9.88 9.32 -8.05
C THR A 63 -10.32 10.61 -7.33
N PRO A 64 -11.17 11.45 -7.94
CA PRO A 64 -11.70 12.63 -7.26
C PRO A 64 -12.52 12.32 -5.98
N THR A 65 -13.05 11.10 -5.85
CA THR A 65 -14.00 10.76 -4.77
C THR A 65 -13.50 9.69 -3.80
N ARG A 66 -12.58 8.83 -4.24
CA ARG A 66 -12.16 7.65 -3.47
C ARG A 66 -10.75 7.18 -3.80
N LEU A 67 -10.13 6.53 -2.82
CA LEU A 67 -9.00 5.63 -3.01
C LEU A 67 -9.56 4.25 -3.40
N ILE A 68 -9.02 3.67 -4.46
CA ILE A 68 -9.31 2.30 -4.89
C ILE A 68 -8.04 1.49 -4.70
N VAL A 69 -8.15 0.36 -4.02
CA VAL A 69 -7.05 -0.56 -3.76
C VAL A 69 -7.40 -1.89 -4.41
N GLY A 70 -6.58 -2.35 -5.35
CA GLY A 70 -6.68 -3.66 -5.97
C GLY A 70 -5.57 -4.55 -5.47
N HIS A 71 -5.89 -5.78 -5.10
CA HIS A 71 -4.94 -6.82 -4.71
C HIS A 71 -5.14 -8.03 -5.62
N THR A 72 -4.05 -8.57 -6.15
CA THR A 72 -4.08 -9.81 -6.92
C THR A 72 -3.05 -10.78 -6.38
N ASP A 73 -3.51 -11.99 -6.09
CA ASP A 73 -2.76 -13.11 -5.54
C ASP A 73 -2.94 -14.36 -6.42
N GLU A 74 -2.02 -15.32 -6.30
CA GLU A 74 -2.16 -16.66 -6.85
C GLU A 74 -2.12 -17.73 -5.75
N SER A 75 -2.89 -18.79 -5.98
CA SER A 75 -2.88 -19.99 -5.17
C SER A 75 -2.36 -21.16 -6.00
N ASP A 76 -1.22 -21.70 -5.58
CA ASP A 76 -0.55 -22.84 -6.22
C ASP A 76 -0.67 -24.12 -5.36
N ALA A 77 -1.90 -24.47 -4.98
CA ALA A 77 -2.15 -25.68 -4.19
C ALA A 77 -1.73 -26.95 -4.97
N PRO A 78 -0.90 -27.84 -4.39
CA PRO A 78 -0.42 -29.04 -5.08
C PRO A 78 -1.56 -29.93 -5.58
N GLY A 79 -1.64 -30.15 -6.90
CA GLY A 79 -2.65 -31.01 -7.53
C GLY A 79 -3.92 -30.29 -7.99
N GLU A 80 -4.03 -28.97 -7.79
CA GLU A 80 -5.09 -28.14 -8.35
C GLU A 80 -4.59 -27.32 -9.55
N ALA A 81 -5.51 -26.87 -10.41
CA ALA A 81 -5.18 -25.88 -11.42
C ALA A 81 -4.93 -24.53 -10.73
N GLY A 82 -3.85 -23.82 -11.09
CA GLY A 82 -3.51 -22.52 -10.51
C GLY A 82 -4.67 -21.54 -10.60
N GLN A 83 -4.96 -20.85 -9.50
CA GLN A 83 -6.04 -19.88 -9.40
C GLN A 83 -5.47 -18.50 -9.10
N ALA A 84 -5.90 -17.48 -9.85
CA ALA A 84 -5.64 -16.09 -9.53
C ALA A 84 -6.88 -15.49 -8.86
N MET A 85 -6.69 -14.78 -7.76
CA MET A 85 -7.73 -14.06 -7.04
C MET A 85 -7.43 -12.58 -7.11
N SER A 86 -8.39 -11.77 -7.60
CA SER A 86 -8.27 -10.32 -7.63
C SER A 86 -9.40 -9.69 -6.82
N THR A 87 -9.04 -8.88 -5.83
CA THR A 87 -9.95 -8.19 -4.91
C THR A 87 -9.79 -6.70 -5.08
N THR A 88 -10.90 -5.94 -5.04
CA THR A 88 -10.84 -4.47 -5.01
C THR A 88 -11.60 -3.92 -3.82
N GLU A 89 -11.01 -2.94 -3.15
CA GLU A 89 -11.63 -2.14 -2.11
C GLU A 89 -11.75 -0.69 -2.58
N SER A 90 -12.86 -0.04 -2.22
CA SER A 90 -13.11 1.34 -2.57
C SER A 90 -13.44 2.16 -1.33
N VAL A 91 -12.56 3.10 -1.01
CA VAL A 91 -12.56 3.88 0.22
C VAL A 91 -12.83 5.34 -0.13
N GLY A 92 -14.00 5.87 0.24
CA GLY A 92 -14.32 7.29 0.10
C GLY A 92 -13.28 8.15 0.81
N LEU A 93 -12.85 9.25 0.17
CA LEU A 93 -11.78 10.10 0.70
C LEU A 93 -12.12 10.67 2.09
N GLU A 94 -13.41 10.90 2.35
CA GLU A 94 -13.93 11.36 3.63
C GLU A 94 -13.82 10.33 4.77
N LYS A 95 -13.62 9.05 4.44
CA LYS A 95 -13.43 7.97 5.42
C LYS A 95 -11.96 7.76 5.81
N ILE A 96 -11.03 8.34 5.04
CA ILE A 96 -9.61 8.24 5.34
C ILE A 96 -9.31 9.09 6.57
N THR A 97 -8.93 8.42 7.65
CA THR A 97 -8.65 9.04 8.95
C THR A 97 -7.18 9.43 9.12
N SER A 98 -6.27 8.72 8.45
CA SER A 98 -4.82 8.97 8.51
C SER A 98 -4.14 8.64 7.19
N VAL A 99 -3.16 9.47 6.81
CA VAL A 99 -2.24 9.21 5.69
C VAL A 99 -0.83 9.61 6.12
N ALA A 100 -0.01 8.63 6.48
CA ALA A 100 1.37 8.84 6.89
C ALA A 100 2.34 8.45 5.77
N LEU A 101 3.29 9.32 5.47
CA LEU A 101 4.36 9.06 4.52
C LEU A 101 5.71 9.17 5.23
N THR A 102 6.49 8.10 5.23
CA THR A 102 7.86 8.12 5.75
C THR A 102 8.84 7.94 4.61
N ARG A 103 9.96 8.65 4.68
CA ARG A 103 11.03 8.60 3.68
C ARG A 103 12.38 8.39 4.38
N VAL A 104 13.19 7.48 3.84
CA VAL A 104 14.59 7.30 4.24
C VAL A 104 15.45 7.99 3.21
N VAL A 105 16.36 8.84 3.67
CA VAL A 105 17.23 9.66 2.82
C VAL A 105 18.68 9.30 3.10
N ALA A 106 19.42 8.92 2.06
CA ALA A 106 20.87 8.74 2.15
C ALA A 106 21.58 10.11 2.14
N HIS A 107 22.70 10.17 2.88
CA HIS A 107 23.53 11.36 3.04
C HIS A 107 22.70 12.63 3.40
N PRO A 108 21.91 12.60 4.49
CA PRO A 108 21.05 13.74 4.86
C PRO A 108 21.84 15.01 5.17
N GLU A 109 23.12 14.90 5.54
CA GLU A 109 24.03 16.04 5.72
C GLU A 109 24.29 16.82 4.43
N ARG A 110 23.94 16.25 3.26
CA ARG A 110 24.08 16.85 1.93
C ARG A 110 22.74 17.15 1.27
N TYR A 111 21.67 17.26 2.06
CA TYR A 111 20.32 17.51 1.54
C TYR A 111 20.26 18.75 0.64
N GLY A 112 19.51 18.68 -0.46
CA GLY A 112 19.43 19.72 -1.49
C GLY A 112 20.50 19.65 -2.59
N SER A 113 21.47 18.73 -2.47
CA SER A 113 22.41 18.41 -3.54
C SER A 113 22.04 17.10 -4.26
N ASN A 114 22.65 16.85 -5.43
CA ASN A 114 22.49 15.59 -6.16
C ASN A 114 23.10 14.36 -5.45
N ARG A 115 23.74 14.56 -4.29
CA ARG A 115 24.35 13.48 -3.49
C ARG A 115 23.46 12.99 -2.36
N SER A 116 22.30 13.61 -2.17
CA SER A 116 21.27 13.17 -1.24
C SER A 116 20.06 12.70 -2.02
N ALA A 117 19.56 11.50 -1.70
CA ALA A 117 18.45 10.90 -2.41
C ALA A 117 17.60 10.06 -1.45
N THR A 118 16.29 10.01 -1.72
CA THR A 118 15.39 9.08 -1.05
C THR A 118 15.74 7.66 -1.49
N THR A 119 16.10 6.81 -0.55
CA THR A 119 16.45 5.40 -0.81
C THR A 119 15.27 4.46 -0.58
N GLU A 120 14.33 4.88 0.26
CA GLU A 120 13.17 4.08 0.65
C GLU A 120 12.04 4.98 1.11
N THR A 121 10.81 4.52 0.92
CA THR A 121 9.60 5.22 1.33
C THR A 121 8.53 4.20 1.69
N TRP A 122 7.73 4.50 2.71
CA TRP A 122 6.49 3.77 2.95
C TRP A 122 5.33 4.71 3.23
N LEU A 123 4.18 4.33 2.68
CA LEU A 123 2.88 4.95 2.85
C LEU A 123 2.04 4.05 3.76
N SER A 124 1.53 4.61 4.85
CA SER A 124 0.53 3.97 5.71
C SER A 124 -0.77 4.77 5.66
N VAL A 125 -1.89 4.10 5.44
CA VAL A 125 -3.22 4.71 5.31
C VAL A 125 -4.19 4.00 6.25
N GLY A 126 -4.95 4.77 7.02
CA GLY A 126 -5.98 4.26 7.92
C GLY A 126 -7.37 4.82 7.60
N TRP A 127 -8.35 3.94 7.43
CA TRP A 127 -9.79 4.22 7.34
C TRP A 127 -10.64 3.38 8.31
N GLY A 128 -10.00 2.58 9.17
CA GLY A 128 -10.58 2.03 10.39
C GLY A 128 -11.29 0.68 10.23
N THR A 129 -11.05 -0.05 9.14
CA THR A 129 -11.57 -1.42 8.92
C THR A 129 -10.72 -2.45 9.67
N ALA A 130 -9.39 -2.29 9.67
CA ALA A 130 -8.42 -3.13 10.34
C ALA A 130 -7.86 -2.42 11.58
N ARG A 131 -7.99 -3.06 12.75
CA ARG A 131 -7.38 -2.61 13.99
C ARG A 131 -6.65 -3.77 14.63
N ARG A 132 -5.35 -3.62 14.85
CA ARG A 132 -4.54 -4.59 15.57
C ARG A 132 -4.25 -4.05 16.96
N LEU A 133 -4.65 -4.83 17.97
CA LEU A 133 -4.36 -4.55 19.37
C LEU A 133 -3.28 -5.53 19.84
N ASP A 134 -2.06 -5.04 20.04
CA ASP A 134 -0.98 -5.79 20.67
C ASP A 134 -0.97 -5.46 22.17
N LEU A 135 -1.18 -6.47 23.01
CA LEU A 135 -1.19 -6.35 24.47
C LEU A 135 0.00 -7.11 25.08
N GLU A 136 0.63 -6.51 26.08
CA GLU A 136 1.64 -7.13 26.92
C GLU A 136 1.30 -6.90 28.40
N PRO A 137 1.69 -7.79 29.31
CA PRO A 137 1.54 -7.54 30.74
C PRO A 137 2.25 -6.24 31.11
N ALA A 138 1.55 -5.36 31.83
CA ALA A 138 2.15 -4.14 32.34
C ALA A 138 3.08 -4.49 33.50
N HIS A 139 4.23 -3.83 33.57
CA HIS A 139 5.19 -3.96 34.67
C HIS A 139 5.50 -2.57 35.22
N CYS A 140 5.78 -2.47 36.52
CA CYS A 140 6.33 -1.27 37.10
C CYS A 140 7.86 -1.38 37.23
N GLY A 141 8.53 -0.27 37.53
CA GLY A 141 10.00 -0.24 37.67
C GLY A 141 10.54 -0.90 38.96
N ASP A 142 9.67 -1.47 39.79
CA ASP A 142 10.02 -2.13 41.05
C ASP A 142 10.18 -3.65 40.83
N PRO A 143 11.40 -4.20 41.00
CA PRO A 143 11.66 -5.63 40.79
C PRO A 143 11.01 -6.55 41.84
N ASP A 144 10.58 -6.00 42.99
CA ASP A 144 9.96 -6.77 44.08
C ASP A 144 8.43 -6.64 44.09
N CYS A 145 7.83 -6.03 43.05
CA CYS A 145 6.40 -5.82 42.98
C CYS A 145 5.66 -7.02 42.35
N ASP A 146 4.89 -7.75 43.17
CA ASP A 146 4.03 -8.87 42.75
C ASP A 146 2.58 -8.43 42.39
N ALA A 147 2.34 -7.14 42.23
CA ALA A 147 1.00 -6.62 41.92
C ALA A 147 0.60 -6.87 40.46
N ASP A 148 -0.66 -7.21 40.22
CA ASP A 148 -1.24 -7.24 38.87
C ASP A 148 -1.47 -5.81 38.38
N HIS A 149 -0.65 -5.38 37.42
CA HIS A 149 -0.75 -4.06 36.79
C HIS A 149 -1.62 -4.06 35.53
N GLY A 150 -2.28 -5.19 35.22
CA GLY A 150 -3.06 -5.37 34.02
C GLY A 150 -2.19 -5.45 32.76
N TYR A 151 -2.71 -4.92 31.66
CA TYR A 151 -2.06 -4.97 30.36
C TYR A 151 -1.81 -3.56 29.83
N SER A 152 -0.61 -3.32 29.30
CA SER A 152 -0.33 -2.20 28.40
C SER A 152 -0.45 -2.69 26.96
N GLY A 153 -0.73 -1.78 26.04
CA GLY A 153 -0.83 -2.18 24.64
C GLY A 153 -0.76 -1.04 23.66
N THR A 154 -0.47 -1.41 22.41
CA THR A 154 -0.41 -0.50 21.28
C THR A 154 -1.54 -0.85 20.32
N LEU A 155 -2.29 0.18 19.91
CA LEU A 155 -3.29 0.07 18.86
C LEU A 155 -2.68 0.57 17.55
N ALA A 156 -2.49 -0.34 16.59
CA ALA A 156 -2.15 0.00 15.22
C ALA A 156 -3.44 0.00 14.38
N ALA A 157 -3.66 1.08 13.63
CA ALA A 157 -4.82 1.29 12.78
C ALA A 157 -4.36 1.78 11.40
N ASP A 158 -3.55 0.95 10.75
CA ASP A 158 -3.18 1.12 9.35
C ASP A 158 -3.84 0.00 8.56
N ASP A 159 -4.77 0.36 7.68
CA ASP A 159 -5.49 -0.59 6.81
C ASP A 159 -4.64 -0.99 5.60
N LEU A 160 -3.78 -0.08 5.15
CA LEU A 160 -2.89 -0.28 4.01
C LEU A 160 -1.50 0.24 4.32
N THR A 161 -0.49 -0.58 4.05
CA THR A 161 0.91 -0.16 4.03
C THR A 161 1.54 -0.54 2.71
N VAL A 162 2.20 0.41 2.04
CA VAL A 162 2.99 0.16 0.82
C VAL A 162 4.39 0.67 1.07
N ARG A 163 5.39 -0.18 0.92
CA ARG A 163 6.81 0.16 1.13
C ARG A 163 7.60 -0.11 -0.14
N MET A 164 8.29 0.90 -0.64
CA MET A 164 9.13 0.81 -1.83
C MET A 164 10.55 1.29 -1.53
N SER A 165 11.54 0.63 -2.12
CA SER A 165 12.94 1.01 -2.04
C SER A 165 13.57 1.15 -3.42
N VAL A 166 14.61 1.97 -3.54
CA VAL A 166 15.34 2.11 -4.81
C VAL A 166 15.97 0.78 -5.24
N ALA A 167 16.40 -0.03 -4.27
CA ALA A 167 17.06 -1.30 -4.52
C ALA A 167 16.10 -2.37 -5.08
N ALA A 168 14.84 -2.39 -4.63
CA ALA A 168 13.85 -3.37 -5.07
C ALA A 168 12.97 -2.85 -6.22
N ASP A 169 12.52 -1.60 -6.13
CA ASP A 169 11.46 -1.04 -6.99
C ASP A 169 11.98 0.00 -7.98
N GLY A 170 13.21 0.49 -7.77
CA GLY A 170 13.78 1.57 -8.56
C GLY A 170 13.36 2.97 -8.11
N ALA A 171 14.17 3.97 -8.48
CA ALA A 171 13.99 5.35 -8.05
C ALA A 171 12.67 5.97 -8.53
N ASP A 172 12.20 5.60 -9.73
CA ASP A 172 10.97 6.12 -10.30
C ASP A 172 9.73 5.69 -9.51
N ASN A 173 9.67 4.42 -9.06
CA ASN A 173 8.54 3.94 -8.27
C ASN A 173 8.54 4.53 -6.86
N VAL A 174 9.70 4.68 -6.23
CA VAL A 174 9.83 5.42 -4.96
C VAL A 174 9.31 6.85 -5.10
N ALA A 175 9.69 7.56 -6.17
CA ALA A 175 9.22 8.91 -6.43
C ALA A 175 7.70 8.97 -6.71
N ARG A 176 7.16 7.98 -7.43
CA ARG A 176 5.71 7.85 -7.67
C ARG A 176 4.95 7.62 -6.38
N LEU A 177 5.43 6.77 -5.47
CA LEU A 177 4.79 6.55 -4.17
C LEU A 177 4.76 7.85 -3.34
N VAL A 178 5.84 8.63 -3.34
CA VAL A 178 5.87 9.95 -2.69
C VAL A 178 4.82 10.89 -3.31
N SER A 179 4.75 10.95 -4.63
CA SER A 179 3.78 11.80 -5.36
C SER A 179 2.33 11.40 -5.06
N PHE A 180 2.03 10.09 -5.13
CA PHE A 180 0.73 9.53 -4.81
C PHE A 180 0.32 9.82 -3.36
N ALA A 181 1.21 9.53 -2.41
CA ALA A 181 0.96 9.78 -0.98
C ALA A 181 0.70 11.27 -0.70
N THR A 182 1.47 12.17 -1.33
CA THR A 182 1.27 13.62 -1.20
C THR A 182 -0.10 14.04 -1.74
N ALA A 183 -0.51 13.52 -2.90
CA ALA A 183 -1.82 13.79 -3.46
C ALA A 183 -2.96 13.27 -2.58
N LEU A 184 -2.79 12.06 -2.01
CA LEU A 184 -3.75 11.47 -1.09
C LEU A 184 -3.88 12.27 0.21
N GLN A 185 -2.76 12.77 0.77
CA GLN A 185 -2.77 13.65 1.95
C GLN A 185 -3.56 14.94 1.69
N VAL A 186 -3.40 15.56 0.52
CA VAL A 186 -4.17 16.75 0.13
C VAL A 186 -5.65 16.42 -0.04
N ALA A 187 -5.96 15.32 -0.72
CA ALA A 187 -7.33 14.93 -1.04
C ALA A 187 -8.14 14.51 0.20
N SER A 188 -7.51 13.83 1.16
CA SER A 188 -8.14 13.41 2.43
C SER A 188 -8.12 14.50 3.51
N GLY A 189 -7.14 15.41 3.49
CA GLY A 189 -7.01 16.49 4.47
C GLY A 189 -7.95 17.68 4.24
N GLY A 190 -8.56 17.81 3.06
CA GLY A 190 -9.43 18.93 2.68
C GLY A 190 -10.84 18.93 3.30
N GLY A 191 -11.19 17.92 4.10
CA GLY A 191 -12.51 17.75 4.72
C GLY A 191 -12.71 18.47 6.06
N ARG A 192 -11.92 19.49 6.39
CA ARG A 192 -12.07 20.29 7.62
C ARG A 192 -12.38 21.75 7.35
#